data_AF-A0A376X379-F1
#
_entry.id   AF-A0A376X379-F1
#
_cell.length_a   1.000
_cell.length_b   1.000
_cell.length_c   1.000
_cell.angle_alpha   90.00
_cell.angle_beta   90.00
_cell.angle_gamma   90.00
#
_symmetry.space_group_name_H-M   'P 1'
#
loop_
_entity.id
_entity.type
_entity.pdbx_description
1 polymer ?
#
loop_
_entity_poly.entity_id
_entity_poly.type
_entity_poly.pdbx_seq_one_letter_code
_entity_poly.pdbx_strand_id
1 'polypeptide(L)' 'MLTIPPGSQAGQRLRVKGKGLVSKKQTGDLYAVLKIVMPPKPDENTAALWQQLADAQSSFDPRKDWGKA' A
#
# COMPACT_ATOMS: atom_id res chain seq x y z
N MET A 1 0.37 16.62 7.72
CA MET A 1 1.15 15.37 7.60
C MET A 1 0.22 14.28 7.07
N LEU A 2 0.72 13.40 6.20
CA LEU A 2 -0.02 12.23 5.71
C LEU A 2 0.34 11.05 6.62
N THR A 3 -0.63 10.55 7.38
CA THR A 3 -0.47 9.35 8.21
C THR A 3 -0.98 8.15 7.44
N ILE A 4 -0.16 7.11 7.30
CA ILE A 4 -0.54 5.84 6.69
C ILE A 4 -1.00 4.90 7.81
N PRO A 5 -2.28 4.49 7.87
CA PRO A 5 -2.75 3.55 8.88
C PRO A 5 -2.06 2.19 8.75
N PRO A 6 -1.83 1.48 9.86
CA PRO A 6 -1.45 0.06 9.82
C PRO A 6 -2.47 -0.75 9.02
N GLY A 7 -2.01 -1.76 8.27
CA GLY A 7 -2.88 -2.61 7.44
C GLY A 7 -3.36 -1.96 6.14
N SER A 8 -2.80 -0.82 5.74
CA SER A 8 -3.13 -0.18 4.46
C SER A 8 -2.84 -1.07 3.25
N GLN A 9 -3.67 -0.98 2.22
CA GLN A 9 -3.64 -1.87 1.06
C GLN A 9 -3.05 -1.20 -0.19
N ALA A 10 -2.54 -2.02 -1.13
CA ALA A 10 -2.18 -1.54 -2.45
C ALA A 10 -3.42 -0.93 -3.15
N GLY A 11 -3.25 0.24 -3.77
CA GLY A 11 -4.33 0.98 -4.42
C GLY A 11 -5.23 1.78 -3.46
N GLN A 12 -5.04 1.69 -2.14
CA GLN A 12 -5.82 2.48 -1.19
C GLN A 12 -5.59 3.98 -1.42
N ARG A 13 -6.69 4.75 -1.40
CA ARG A 13 -6.70 6.19 -1.68
C ARG A 13 -6.80 6.98 -0.38
N LEU A 14 -5.71 7.62 0.03
CA LEU A 14 -5.67 8.48 1.21
C LEU A 14 -5.91 9.94 0.82
N ARG A 15 -6.94 10.56 1.41
CA ARG A 15 -7.32 11.96 1.13
C ARG A 15 -6.50 12.92 1.98
N VAL A 16 -5.78 13.83 1.33
CA VAL A 16 -5.10 14.96 1.94
C VAL A 16 -5.92 16.22 1.69
N LYS A 17 -6.69 16.63 2.70
CA LYS A 17 -7.62 17.74 2.61
C LYS A 17 -6.91 19.06 2.28
N GLY A 18 -7.45 19.83 1.34
CA GLY A 18 -6.99 21.19 1.00
C GLY A 18 -5.62 21.25 0.31
N LYS A 19 -5.12 20.12 -0.21
CA LYS A 19 -3.85 20.04 -0.97
C LYS A 19 -4.06 19.79 -2.47
N GLY A 20 -5.29 19.88 -2.94
CA GLY A 20 -5.60 19.84 -4.37
C GLY A 20 -5.50 21.22 -5.02
N LEU A 21 -5.98 21.31 -6.26
CA LEU A 21 -5.94 22.54 -7.03
C LEU A 21 -6.80 23.64 -6.40
N VAL A 22 -6.26 24.86 -6.36
CA VAL A 22 -6.97 26.05 -5.88
C VAL A 22 -7.79 26.63 -7.03
N SER A 23 -9.08 26.81 -6.80
CA SER A 23 -9.98 27.54 -7.71
C SER A 23 -10.47 28.82 -7.05
N LYS A 24 -11.13 29.71 -7.81
CA LYS A 24 -11.71 30.96 -7.29
C LYS A 24 -12.74 30.75 -6.17
N LYS A 25 -13.33 29.55 -6.05
CA LYS A 25 -14.41 29.24 -5.10
C LYS A 25 -14.00 28.28 -3.99
N GLN A 26 -13.07 27.37 -4.26
CA GLN A 26 -12.65 26.33 -3.30
C GLN A 26 -11.28 25.74 -3.66
N THR A 27 -10.63 25.18 -2.66
CA THR A 27 -9.43 24.35 -2.81
C THR A 27 -9.84 22.89 -2.80
N GLY A 28 -9.45 22.15 -3.84
CA GLY A 28 -9.70 20.71 -3.91
C GLY A 28 -8.80 19.91 -2.96
N ASP A 29 -8.88 18.58 -3.07
CA ASP A 29 -8.07 17.67 -2.27
C ASP A 29 -7.09 16.87 -3.12
N LEU A 30 -5.99 16.48 -2.50
CA LEU A 30 -5.03 15.56 -3.09
C LEU A 30 -5.37 14.13 -2.61
N TYR A 31 -5.28 13.17 -3.50
CA TYR A 31 -5.37 11.75 -3.14
C TYR A 31 -4.01 11.09 -3.33
N ALA A 32 -3.45 10.57 -2.24
CA ALA A 32 -2.30 9.68 -2.31
C ALA A 32 -2.79 8.26 -2.57
N VAL A 33 -2.44 7.70 -3.72
CA VAL A 33 -2.75 6.31 -4.08
C VAL A 33 -1.55 5.45 -3.70
N LEU A 34 -1.76 4.50 -2.79
CA LEU A 34 -0.67 3.67 -2.30
C LEU A 34 -0.21 2.68 -3.36
N LYS A 35 1.10 2.64 -3.61
CA LYS A 35 1.79 1.64 -4.42
C LYS A 35 2.82 0.94 -3.54
N ILE A 36 2.71 -0.38 -3.42
CA ILE A 36 3.72 -1.19 -2.74
C ILE A 36 4.90 -1.35 -3.71
N VAL A 37 6.11 -1.07 -3.25
CA VAL A 37 7.36 -1.22 -4.01
C VAL A 37 8.30 -2.16 -3.25
N MET A 38 9.02 -3.00 -3.99
CA MET A 38 9.95 -3.96 -3.41
C MET A 38 11.38 -3.41 -3.46
N PRO A 39 12.21 -3.70 -2.44
CA PRO A 39 13.64 -3.39 -2.50
C PRO A 39 14.35 -4.25 -3.55
N PRO A 40 15.63 -3.95 -3.86
CA PRO A 40 16.50 -4.83 -4.63
C PRO A 40 16.62 -6.23 -4.02
N LYS A 41 17.28 -7.15 -4.74
CA LYS A 41 17.44 -8.54 -4.30
C LYS A 41 17.92 -8.61 -2.83
N PRO A 42 17.21 -9.34 -1.95
CA PRO A 42 17.60 -9.46 -0.56
C PRO A 42 18.91 -10.23 -0.41
N ASP A 43 19.69 -9.88 0.61
CA ASP A 43 20.77 -10.71 1.15
C ASP A 43 20.23 -11.89 1.96
N GLU A 44 21.11 -12.76 2.46
CA GLU A 44 20.71 -13.98 3.18
C GLU A 44 19.88 -13.69 4.43
N ASN A 45 20.27 -12.66 5.20
CA ASN A 45 19.55 -12.25 6.41
C ASN A 45 18.14 -11.73 6.08
N THR A 46 18.02 -10.85 5.08
CA THR A 46 16.73 -10.31 4.66
C THR A 46 15.83 -11.41 4.10
N ALA A 47 16.39 -12.36 3.34
CA ALA A 47 15.66 -13.52 2.83
C ALA A 47 15.09 -14.39 3.96
N ALA A 48 15.86 -14.64 5.02
CA ALA A 48 15.39 -15.38 6.19
C ALA A 48 14.21 -14.69 6.89
N LEU A 49 14.24 -13.35 7.02
CA LEU A 49 13.14 -12.58 7.59
C LEU A 49 11.87 -12.63 6.71
N TRP A 50 12.03 -12.58 5.38
CA TRP A 50 10.90 -12.75 4.47
C TRP A 50 10.27 -14.13 4.59
N GLN A 51 11.07 -15.18 4.80
CA GLN A 51 10.55 -16.54 5.00
C GLN A 51 9.73 -16.63 6.30
N GLN A 52 10.22 -16.07 7.41
CA GLN A 52 9.47 -16.03 8.67
C GLN A 52 8.14 -15.28 8.52
N LEU A 53 8.13 -14.17 7.77
CA LEU A 53 6.90 -13.44 7.48
C LEU A 53 5.92 -14.28 6.64
N ALA A 54 6.42 -15.01 5.64
CA ALA A 54 5.61 -15.88 4.80
C ALA A 54 4.94 -16.98 5.63
N ASP A 55 5.67 -17.61 6.56
CA ASP A 55 5.14 -18.65 7.44
C ASP A 55 4.05 -18.09 8.37
N ALA A 56 4.31 -16.90 8.94
CA ALA A 56 3.36 -16.20 9.81
C ALA A 56 2.08 -15.73 9.09
N GLN A 57 2.13 -15.55 7.77
CA GLN A 57 1.00 -15.13 6.92
C GLN A 57 0.51 -16.25 5.99
N SER A 58 0.75 -17.51 6.35
CA SER A 58 0.46 -18.70 5.51
C SER A 58 -1.00 -18.83 5.02
N SER A 59 -1.95 -18.15 5.65
CA SER A 59 -3.36 -18.12 5.24
C SER A 59 -3.70 -17.04 4.20
N PHE A 60 -2.77 -16.14 3.87
CA PHE A 60 -3.00 -15.06 2.91
C PHE A 60 -2.87 -15.56 1.47
N ASP A 61 -3.97 -15.46 0.70
CA ASP A 61 -3.99 -15.76 -0.73
C ASP A 61 -4.09 -14.47 -1.57
N PRO A 62 -2.97 -13.97 -2.16
CA PRO A 62 -2.99 -12.77 -2.99
C PRO A 62 -3.72 -12.96 -4.34
N ARG A 63 -4.11 -14.19 -4.69
CA ARG A 63 -4.68 -14.56 -6.00
C ARG A 63 -6.09 -15.16 -5.89
N LYS A 64 -6.75 -14.95 -4.75
CA LYS A 64 -8.08 -15.48 -4.46
C LYS A 64 -9.11 -15.27 -5.58
N ASP A 65 -9.00 -14.18 -6.32
CA ASP A 65 -9.94 -13.82 -7.38
C ASP A 65 -9.65 -14.48 -8.74
N TRP A 66 -8.58 -15.25 -8.91
CA TRP A 66 -8.23 -15.90 -10.19
C TRP A 66 -9.16 -17.06 -10.59
N GLY A 67 -9.86 -17.66 -9.62
CA GLY A 67 -10.82 -18.76 -9.85
C GLY A 67 -12.26 -18.31 -10.08
N LYS A 68 -12.53 -17.01 -10.11
CA LYS A 68 -13.85 -16.44 -10.39
C LYS A 68 -13.92 -16.01 -11.86
N ALA A 69 -14.08 -16.97 -12.75
CA ALA A 69 -14.46 -16.77 -14.14
C ALA A 69 -15.81 -17.43 -14.39
#